data_AF-X0YB50-F1
#
_entry.id   AF-X0YB50-F1
#
_cell.length_a   1.000
_cell.length_b   1.000
_cell.length_c   1.000
_cell.angle_alpha   90.00
_cell.angle_beta   90.00
_cell.angle_gamma   90.00
#
_symmetry.space_group_name_H-M   'P 1'
#
loop_
_entity.id
_entity.type
_entity.pdbx_description
1 polymer ?
#
loop_
_entity_poly.entity_id
_entity_poly.type
_entity_poly.pdbx_seq_one_letter_code
_entity_poly.pdbx_strand_id
1 'polypeptide(L)' 'DEAKALGIPTVFSLIREPSFFEKHGFKLIDKAELPRKVWGECYRCPKFPDCDEVAVIYHV' A
#
# COMPACT_ATOMS: atom_id res chain seq x y z
N ASP A 1 -14.76 -8.19 0.74
CA ASP A 1 -15.33 -9.29 -0.07
C ASP A 1 -14.68 -9.52 -1.41
N GLU A 2 -14.52 -8.52 -2.28
CA GLU A 2 -14.04 -8.77 -3.66
C GLU A 2 -12.66 -9.46 -3.73
N ALA A 3 -11.69 -9.03 -2.90
CA ALA A 3 -10.37 -9.67 -2.84
C ALA A 3 -10.44 -11.17 -2.43
N LYS A 4 -11.38 -11.54 -1.55
CA LYS A 4 -11.64 -12.94 -1.16
C LYS A 4 -12.18 -13.73 -2.34
N ALA A 5 -13.15 -13.17 -3.05
CA ALA A 5 -13.76 -13.80 -4.22
C ALA A 5 -12.75 -14.01 -5.37
N LEU A 6 -11.79 -13.08 -5.52
CA LEU A 6 -10.71 -13.17 -6.51
C LEU A 6 -9.53 -14.06 -6.08
N GLY A 7 -9.56 -14.62 -4.86
CA GLY A 7 -8.47 -15.43 -4.32
C GLY A 7 -7.18 -14.65 -4.08
N ILE A 8 -7.28 -13.34 -3.83
CA ILE A 8 -6.14 -12.46 -3.56
C ILE A 8 -5.83 -12.53 -2.06
N PRO A 9 -4.68 -13.13 -1.66
CA PRO A 9 -4.39 -13.35 -0.24
C PRO A 9 -3.95 -12.08 0.49
N THR A 10 -3.52 -11.06 -0.25
CA THR A 10 -2.94 -9.85 0.33
C THR A 10 -3.19 -8.65 -0.59
N VAL A 11 -3.63 -7.56 -0.01
CA VAL A 11 -3.91 -6.29 -0.68
C VAL A 11 -3.01 -5.24 -0.07
N PHE A 12 -2.46 -4.35 -0.90
CA PHE A 12 -1.70 -3.20 -0.43
C PHE A 12 -2.22 -1.92 -1.09
N SER A 13 -1.95 -0.78 -0.47
CA SER A 13 -2.32 0.52 -1.01
C SER A 13 -1.31 1.60 -0.60
N LEU A 14 -1.16 2.62 -1.44
CA LEU A 14 -0.41 3.84 -1.15
C LEU A 14 -1.41 4.95 -0.87
N ILE A 15 -1.34 5.54 0.33
CA ILE A 15 -2.33 6.48 0.83
C ILE A 15 -1.64 7.62 1.57
N ARG A 16 -2.28 8.78 1.71
CA ARG A 16 -1.74 9.88 2.53
C ARG A 16 -2.21 9.85 3.98
N GLU A 17 -3.38 9.27 4.24
CA GLU A 17 -4.05 9.27 5.55
C GLU A 17 -4.21 7.83 6.09
N PRO A 18 -3.22 7.28 6.82
CA PRO A 18 -3.26 5.89 7.27
C PRO A 18 -4.30 5.59 8.34
N SER A 19 -4.69 6.58 9.14
CA SER A 19 -5.57 6.39 10.28
C SER A 19 -6.96 5.84 9.93
N PHE A 20 -7.42 6.01 8.69
CA PHE A 20 -8.65 5.37 8.21
C PHE A 20 -8.45 3.87 8.01
N PHE A 21 -7.35 3.46 7.40
CA PHE A 21 -7.06 2.08 7.03
C PHE A 21 -6.68 1.23 8.24
N GLU A 22 -5.94 1.79 9.19
CA GLU A 22 -5.59 1.12 10.44
C GLU A 22 -6.84 0.67 11.23
N LYS A 23 -7.90 1.50 11.24
CA LYS A 23 -9.19 1.16 11.87
C LYS A 23 -9.90 -0.01 11.17
N HIS A 24 -9.59 -0.26 9.91
CA HIS A 24 -10.13 -1.37 9.12
C HIS A 24 -9.21 -2.61 9.12
N GLY A 25 -8.18 -2.63 9.98
CA GLY A 25 -7.28 -3.77 10.14
C GLY A 25 -6.11 -3.81 9.15
N PHE A 26 -5.91 -2.74 8.37
CA PHE A 26 -4.67 -2.59 7.59
C PHE A 26 -3.50 -2.29 8.53
N LYS A 27 -2.32 -2.73 8.13
CA LYS A 27 -1.06 -2.44 8.83
C LYS A 27 -0.20 -1.53 7.98
N LEU A 28 0.40 -0.53 8.61
CA LEU A 28 1.45 0.26 8.00
C LEU A 28 2.68 -0.62 7.75
N ILE A 29 3.25 -0.49 6.55
CA ILE A 29 4.48 -1.17 6.13
C ILE A 29 5.41 -0.17 5.46
N ASP A 30 6.68 -0.53 5.35
CA ASP A 30 7.61 0.27 4.55
C ASP A 30 7.29 0.10 3.05
N LYS A 31 7.45 1.18 2.26
CA LYS A 31 7.42 1.10 0.79
C LYS A 31 8.43 0.08 0.27
N ALA A 32 9.50 -0.17 1.02
CA ALA A 32 10.52 -1.17 0.73
C ALA A 32 9.99 -2.62 0.73
N GLU A 33 8.93 -2.89 1.51
CA GLU A 33 8.29 -4.22 1.56
C GLU A 33 7.34 -4.46 0.37
N LEU A 34 7.01 -3.42 -0.38
CA LEU A 34 6.15 -3.56 -1.55
C LEU A 34 6.86 -4.31 -2.68
N PRO A 35 6.10 -5.08 -3.49
CA PRO A 35 6.64 -5.76 -4.66
C PRO A 35 7.42 -4.79 -5.55
N ARG A 36 8.60 -5.22 -6.04
CA ARG A 36 9.50 -4.42 -6.90
C ARG A 36 8.80 -3.82 -8.12
N LYS A 37 7.68 -4.41 -8.57
CA LYS A 37 6.84 -3.89 -9.65
C LYS A 37 6.28 -2.49 -9.36
N VAL A 38 5.97 -2.18 -8.10
CA VAL A 38 5.41 -0.88 -7.68
C VAL A 38 6.46 0.22 -7.67
N TRP A 39 7.73 -0.14 -7.45
CA TRP A 39 8.82 0.83 -7.34
C TRP A 39 9.04 1.64 -8.62
N GLY A 40 8.75 1.06 -9.79
CA GLY A 40 8.84 1.76 -11.07
C GLY A 40 7.84 2.93 -11.18
N GLU A 41 6.70 2.85 -10.50
CA GLU A 41 5.73 3.95 -10.41
C GLU A 41 6.18 4.99 -9.39
N CYS A 42 6.66 4.55 -8.21
CA CYS A 42 7.18 5.45 -7.18
C CYS A 42 8.39 6.27 -7.67
N TYR A 43 9.30 5.67 -8.44
CA TYR A 43 10.48 6.36 -8.97
C TYR A 43 10.13 7.43 -10.00
N ARG A 44 9.01 7.27 -10.71
CA ARG A 44 8.49 8.23 -11.67
C ARG A 44 7.63 9.33 -11.03
N CYS A 45 7.39 9.24 -9.72
CA CYS A 45 6.61 10.23 -9.00
C CYS A 45 7.38 11.56 -8.93
N PRO A 46 6.77 12.70 -9.34
CA PRO A 46 7.42 14.01 -9.26
C PRO A 46 7.70 14.46 -7.81
N LYS A 47 7.05 13.80 -6.84
CA LYS A 47 7.28 14.02 -5.41
C LYS A 47 8.34 13.09 -4.83
N PHE A 48 8.93 12.18 -5.61
CA PHE A 48 10.01 11.34 -5.10
C PHE A 48 11.29 12.17 -4.90
N PRO A 49 12.00 12.07 -3.76
CA PRO A 49 11.80 11.15 -2.63
C PRO A 49 10.87 11.65 -1.52
N ASP A 50 10.50 12.93 -1.49
CA ASP A 50 9.62 13.58 -0.51
C ASP A 50 8.12 13.20 -0.63
N CYS A 51 7.83 11.97 -1.08
CA CYS A 51 6.45 11.55 -1.32
C CYS A 51 5.77 11.22 0.02
N ASP A 52 4.80 12.05 0.41
CA ASP A 52 4.02 11.96 1.65
C ASP A 52 3.08 10.75 1.74
N GLU A 53 3.03 9.91 0.72
CA GLU A 53 2.23 8.69 0.74
C GLU A 53 2.90 7.63 1.62
N VAL A 54 2.12 6.86 2.36
CA VAL A 54 2.53 5.71 3.15
C VAL A 54 1.94 4.43 2.58
N ALA A 55 2.64 3.31 2.76
CA ALA A 55 2.18 2.01 2.31
C ALA A 55 1.42 1.30 3.43
N VAL A 56 0.25 0.77 3.10
CA VAL A 56 -0.53 -0.11 3.97
C VAL A 56 -0.75 -1.45 3.33
N ILE A 57 -0.83 -2.50 4.15
CA ILE A 57 -1.09 -3.87 3.75
C ILE A 57 -2.26 -4.45 4.54
N TYR A 58 -3.06 -5.28 3.88
CA TYR A 58 -4.14 -6.04 4.47
C TYR A 58 -4.05 -7.48 4.02
N HIS A 59 -4.04 -8.39 4.99
CA HIS A 59 -4.10 -9.82 4.76
C HIS A 59 -5.56 -10.25 4.88
N VAL A 60 -6.03 -10.92 3.83
CA VAL A 60 -7.45 -11.17 3.57
C VAL A 60 -8.01 -12.33 4.39
#